data_AF-W9R2I2-F1
#
_entry.id   AF-W9R2I2-F1
#
_cell.length_a   1.000
_cell.length_b   1.000
_cell.length_c   1.000
_cell.angle_alpha   90.00
_cell.angle_beta   90.00
_cell.angle_gamma   90.00
#
_symmetry.space_group_name_H-M   'P 1'
#
loop_
_entity.id
_entity.type
_entity.pdbx_description
1 polymer ?
#
loop_
_entity_poly.entity_id
_entity_poly.type
_entity_poly.pdbx_seq_one_letter_code
_entity_poly.pdbx_strand_id
1 'polypeptide(L)'
;MEKNKNYEVVESYSMNGGEGPYSYVQNSNYQSSLHFIHSSYSLHWLSKVPNEVRDRNSPAWNKGRLHYTNASNHVKEAYASQYANDTTSFLRARAEELVAGGLMALLVPAVPDILLPSDTTNGTEKDLLGSCFMDMTKMGLVREEEVDNFNLPMYYTSPSD
;
A
#
# COMPACT_ATOMS: atom_id res chain seq x y z
N MET A 1 -34.98 -25.05 -30.68
CA MET A 1 -34.57 -23.63 -30.71
C MET A 1 -33.94 -23.31 -29.36
N GLU A 2 -32.63 -23.53 -29.23
CA GLU A 2 -31.87 -23.05 -28.07
C GLU A 2 -30.90 -21.99 -28.59
N LYS A 3 -31.09 -20.76 -28.11
CA LYS A 3 -30.18 -19.66 -28.41
C LYS A 3 -28.97 -19.78 -27.47
N ASN A 4 -27.81 -20.10 -28.04
CA ASN A 4 -26.52 -19.93 -27.37
C ASN A 4 -26.39 -18.48 -26.91
N LYS A 5 -26.49 -18.24 -25.59
CA LYS A 5 -26.04 -16.99 -25.00
C LYS A 5 -24.52 -17.08 -24.87
N ASN A 6 -23.82 -16.39 -25.76
CA ASN A 6 -22.41 -16.08 -25.55
C ASN A 6 -22.32 -15.13 -24.36
N TYR A 7 -21.75 -15.61 -23.26
CA TYR A 7 -21.30 -14.74 -22.18
C TYR A 7 -19.90 -14.26 -22.56
N GLU A 8 -19.78 -13.00 -22.94
CA GLU A 8 -18.47 -12.36 -23.03
C GLU A 8 -17.87 -12.33 -21.62
N VAL A 9 -16.74 -13.00 -21.44
CA VAL A 9 -15.94 -12.88 -20.24
C VAL A 9 -15.30 -11.50 -20.30
N VAL A 10 -15.81 -10.57 -19.50
CA VAL A 10 -15.21 -9.24 -19.36
C VAL A 10 -13.78 -9.43 -18.87
N GLU A 11 -12.81 -8.92 -19.62
CA GLU A 11 -11.41 -8.90 -19.18
C GLU A 11 -11.33 -8.18 -17.83
N SER A 12 -10.90 -8.91 -16.80
CA SER A 12 -10.71 -8.34 -15.46
C SER A 12 -9.37 -7.62 -15.43
N TYR A 13 -9.40 -6.29 -15.48
CA TYR A 13 -8.22 -5.48 -15.20
C TYR A 13 -8.06 -5.35 -13.68
N SER A 14 -6.85 -5.58 -13.19
CA SER A 14 -6.51 -5.24 -11.80
C SER A 14 -6.57 -3.72 -11.69
N MET A 15 -7.65 -3.24 -11.10
CA MET A 15 -7.79 -1.83 -10.79
C MET A 15 -6.73 -1.50 -9.73
N ASN A 16 -5.99 -0.42 -9.92
CA ASN A 16 -4.88 -0.04 -9.04
C ASN A 16 -5.18 1.33 -8.43
N GLY A 17 -4.61 1.65 -7.26
CA GLY A 17 -4.59 3.03 -6.77
C GLY A 17 -3.68 3.90 -7.65
N GLY A 18 -3.95 5.22 -7.74
CA GLY A 18 -3.08 6.19 -8.42
C GLY A 18 -3.80 7.11 -9.43
N GLU A 19 -3.07 7.71 -10.36
CA GLU A 19 -3.61 8.60 -11.42
C GLU A 19 -3.60 7.94 -12.82
N GLY A 20 -3.37 6.63 -12.88
CA GLY A 20 -3.29 5.87 -14.13
C GLY A 20 -4.66 5.51 -14.73
N PRO A 21 -4.70 5.01 -15.99
CA PRO A 21 -5.95 4.67 -16.69
C PRO A 21 -6.79 3.56 -16.02
N TYR A 22 -6.19 2.79 -15.11
CA TYR A 22 -6.84 1.76 -14.29
C TYR A 22 -7.04 2.21 -12.84
N SER A 23 -7.01 3.52 -12.60
CA SER A 23 -7.24 4.10 -11.29
C SER A 23 -8.70 4.02 -10.88
N TYR A 24 -8.91 3.56 -9.65
CA TYR A 24 -10.20 3.67 -8.95
C TYR A 24 -10.71 5.11 -8.84
N VAL A 25 -9.83 6.12 -8.82
CA VAL A 25 -10.17 7.53 -8.60
C VAL A 25 -10.79 8.16 -9.85
N GLN A 26 -10.46 7.66 -11.05
CA GLN A 26 -10.81 8.32 -12.30
C GLN A 26 -11.83 7.55 -13.17
N ASN A 27 -12.02 6.24 -12.99
CA ASN A 27 -12.67 5.41 -14.03
C ASN A 27 -13.65 4.35 -13.49
N SER A 28 -14.59 4.75 -12.64
CA SER A 28 -15.73 3.89 -12.31
C SER A 28 -16.83 4.01 -13.37
N ASN A 29 -16.82 3.14 -14.38
CA ASN A 29 -18.02 2.86 -15.18
C ASN A 29 -19.06 2.01 -14.41
N TYR A 30 -18.82 1.76 -13.12
CA TYR A 30 -19.56 0.86 -12.25
C TYR A 30 -20.41 1.61 -11.21
N GLN A 31 -20.69 2.90 -11.43
CA GLN A 31 -21.48 3.71 -10.50
C GLN A 31 -22.76 3.00 -10.08
N SER A 32 -22.93 2.82 -8.77
CA SER A 32 -24.09 2.14 -8.15
C SER A 32 -24.44 0.79 -8.81
N SER A 33 -23.45 -0.06 -9.10
CA SER A 33 -23.66 -1.37 -9.73
C SER A 33 -23.13 -2.55 -8.93
N LEU A 34 -22.17 -2.31 -8.03
CA LEU A 34 -21.56 -3.37 -7.22
C LEU A 34 -22.39 -3.64 -5.96
N HIS A 35 -22.80 -4.89 -5.77
CA HIS A 35 -23.55 -5.32 -4.58
C HIS A 35 -22.63 -5.75 -3.43
N PHE A 36 -21.46 -6.27 -3.79
CA PHE A 36 -20.46 -6.75 -2.85
C PHE A 36 -19.07 -6.43 -3.36
N ILE A 37 -18.23 -5.87 -2.50
CA ILE A 37 -16.84 -5.56 -2.79
C ILE A 37 -15.96 -6.33 -1.80
N HIS A 38 -14.94 -7.00 -2.30
CA HIS A 38 -13.98 -7.73 -1.48
C HIS A 38 -12.56 -7.31 -1.83
N SER A 39 -11.76 -7.02 -0.80
CA SER A 39 -10.32 -6.79 -0.95
C SER A 39 -9.59 -7.53 0.17
N SER A 40 -8.55 -8.27 -0.20
CA SER A 40 -7.76 -9.06 0.73
C SER A 40 -6.28 -8.88 0.45
N TYR A 41 -5.51 -8.50 1.48
CA TYR A 41 -4.07 -8.31 1.39
C TYR A 41 -3.65 -7.34 0.27
N SER A 42 -4.46 -6.31 0.00
CA SER A 42 -4.14 -5.31 -1.02
C SER A 42 -3.98 -3.90 -0.46
N LEU A 43 -4.78 -3.52 0.54
CA LEU A 43 -4.79 -2.14 1.05
C LEU A 43 -3.52 -1.70 1.78
N HIS A 44 -2.66 -2.65 2.19
CA HIS A 44 -1.35 -2.32 2.78
C HIS A 44 -0.34 -1.83 1.74
N TRP A 45 -0.61 -1.97 0.44
CA TRP A 45 0.22 -1.41 -0.61
C TRP A 45 -0.16 0.04 -0.87
N LEU A 46 0.81 0.93 -0.72
CA LEU A 46 0.66 2.35 -0.99
C LEU A 46 0.68 2.62 -2.49
N SER A 47 -0.05 3.65 -2.92
CA SER A 47 -0.04 4.09 -4.32
C SER A 47 1.35 4.61 -4.75
N LYS A 48 2.12 5.10 -3.78
CA LYS A 48 3.50 5.57 -3.95
C LYS A 48 4.27 5.52 -2.63
N VAL A 49 5.59 5.57 -2.74
CA VAL A 49 6.47 5.86 -1.60
C VAL A 49 6.29 7.34 -1.21
N PRO A 50 6.19 7.68 0.09
CA PRO A 50 6.19 9.07 0.54
C PRO A 50 7.43 9.81 0.03
N ASN A 51 7.27 11.03 -0.48
CA ASN A 51 8.41 11.75 -1.06
C ASN A 51 9.42 12.18 0.02
N GLU A 52 8.91 12.48 1.21
CA GLU A 52 9.62 12.95 2.38
C GLU A 52 10.65 11.93 2.88
N VAL A 53 10.46 10.64 2.60
CA VAL A 53 11.40 9.60 3.04
C VAL A 53 12.64 9.47 2.16
N ARG A 54 12.61 10.08 0.97
CA ARG A 54 13.73 10.13 0.01
C ARG A 54 14.49 11.46 0.03
N ASP A 55 13.91 12.50 0.63
CA ASP A 55 14.55 13.82 0.71
C ASP A 55 15.56 13.85 1.85
N ARG A 56 16.85 14.02 1.53
CA ARG A 56 17.94 14.08 2.52
C ARG A 56 17.82 15.25 3.51
N ASN A 57 17.06 16.28 3.17
CA ASN A 57 16.83 17.45 4.04
C ASN A 57 15.58 17.29 4.92
N SER A 58 14.79 16.24 4.70
CA SER A 58 13.57 15.98 5.45
C SER A 58 13.88 15.34 6.80
N PRO A 59 13.15 15.69 7.88
CA PRO A 59 13.23 14.95 9.15
C PRO A 59 12.77 13.49 9.02
N ALA A 60 12.06 13.15 7.93
CA ALA A 60 11.62 11.81 7.60
C ALA A 60 12.60 11.06 6.67
N TRP A 61 13.81 11.57 6.40
CA TRP A 61 14.77 10.86 5.53
C TRP A 61 15.10 9.46 6.05
N ASN A 62 14.75 8.42 5.30
CA ASN A 62 14.86 7.03 5.73
C ASN A 62 16.21 6.39 5.40
N LYS A 63 17.30 7.02 5.87
CA LYS A 63 18.66 6.58 5.55
C LYS A 63 18.93 5.13 5.95
N GLY A 64 19.52 4.34 5.05
CA GLY A 64 20.02 2.99 5.27
C GLY A 64 18.95 1.95 5.58
N ARG A 65 17.69 2.23 5.22
CA ARG A 65 16.52 1.41 5.54
C ARG A 65 15.60 1.32 4.34
N LEU A 66 14.85 0.23 4.25
CA LEU A 66 13.88 0.00 3.18
C LEU A 66 12.44 0.29 3.60
N HIS A 67 12.19 0.46 4.90
CA HIS A 67 10.84 0.56 5.46
C HIS A 67 10.84 1.33 6.79
N TYR A 68 9.67 1.62 7.36
CA TYR A 68 9.53 2.44 8.57
C TYR A 68 9.58 1.65 9.89
N THR A 69 9.62 0.32 9.83
CA THR A 69 9.46 -0.60 10.97
C THR A 69 10.38 -0.33 12.15
N ASN A 70 11.65 -0.02 11.86
CA ASN A 70 12.65 0.39 12.85
C ASN A 70 13.25 1.76 12.52
N ALA A 71 12.40 2.67 12.04
CA ALA A 71 12.76 4.03 11.65
C ALA A 71 12.31 5.06 12.70
N SER A 72 12.58 6.34 12.43
CA SER A 72 12.12 7.43 13.29
C SER A 72 10.60 7.63 13.19
N ASN A 73 10.01 8.30 14.18
CA ASN A 73 8.59 8.66 14.16
C ASN A 73 8.22 9.48 12.91
N HIS A 74 9.09 10.39 12.45
CA HIS A 74 8.85 11.16 11.23
C HIS A 74 8.72 10.29 9.98
N VAL A 75 9.51 9.21 9.86
CA VAL A 75 9.36 8.25 8.75
C VAL A 75 8.01 7.55 8.87
N LYS A 76 7.65 7.06 10.06
CA LYS A 76 6.36 6.40 10.31
C LYS A 76 5.17 7.31 9.99
N GLU A 77 5.21 8.57 10.40
CA GLU A 77 4.19 9.58 10.13
C GLU A 77 4.02 9.85 8.63
N ALA A 78 5.12 9.94 7.87
CA ALA A 78 5.06 10.12 6.42
C ALA A 78 4.37 8.93 5.73
N TYR A 79 4.71 7.70 6.15
CA TYR A 79 4.05 6.49 5.68
C TYR A 79 2.56 6.42 6.06
N ALA A 80 2.22 6.73 7.32
CA ALA A 80 0.85 6.75 7.80
C ALA A 80 -0.01 7.79 7.06
N SER A 81 0.55 8.97 6.78
CA SER A 81 -0.13 10.03 6.02
C SER A 81 -0.44 9.60 4.59
N GLN A 82 0.50 8.91 3.93
CA GLN A 82 0.26 8.35 2.59
C GLN A 82 -0.81 7.26 2.62
N TYR A 83 -0.77 6.36 3.61
CA TYR A 83 -1.79 5.33 3.81
C TYR A 83 -3.20 5.91 4.02
N ALA A 84 -3.33 6.94 4.86
CA ALA A 84 -4.61 7.61 5.11
C ALA A 84 -5.19 8.21 3.83
N ASN A 85 -4.35 8.84 3.01
CA ASN A 85 -4.75 9.39 1.71
C ASN A 85 -5.20 8.30 0.73
N ASP A 86 -4.44 7.21 0.64
CA ASP A 86 -4.73 6.09 -0.26
C ASP A 86 -6.01 5.37 0.13
N THR A 87 -6.18 5.07 1.43
CA THR A 87 -7.36 4.40 1.96
C THR A 87 -8.61 5.28 1.82
N THR A 88 -8.50 6.58 2.10
CA THR A 88 -9.61 7.53 1.87
C THR A 88 -10.02 7.56 0.40
N SER A 89 -9.05 7.61 -0.51
CA SER A 89 -9.32 7.62 -1.96
C SER A 89 -9.97 6.32 -2.43
N PHE A 90 -9.48 5.17 -1.94
CA PHE A 90 -10.08 3.86 -2.19
C PHE A 90 -11.53 3.83 -1.71
N LEU A 91 -11.79 4.19 -0.46
CA LEU A 91 -13.14 4.15 0.12
C LEU A 91 -14.11 5.08 -0.60
N ARG A 92 -13.67 6.29 -1.00
CA ARG A 92 -14.49 7.22 -1.81
C ARG A 92 -14.87 6.61 -3.15
N ALA A 93 -13.92 6.07 -3.89
CA ALA A 93 -14.19 5.41 -5.17
C ALA A 93 -15.15 4.22 -5.02
N ARG A 94 -14.92 3.37 -4.00
CA ARG A 94 -15.80 2.23 -3.72
C ARG A 94 -17.21 2.66 -3.32
N ALA A 95 -17.36 3.78 -2.62
CA ALA A 95 -18.67 4.30 -2.23
C ALA A 95 -19.52 4.73 -3.43
N GLU A 96 -18.90 5.26 -4.50
CA GLU A 96 -19.61 5.61 -5.74
C GLU A 96 -20.05 4.37 -6.54
N GLU A 97 -19.27 3.30 -6.47
CA GLU A 97 -19.53 2.04 -7.18
C GLU A 97 -20.57 1.16 -6.49
N LEU A 98 -20.65 1.23 -5.17
CA LEU A 98 -21.50 0.37 -4.36
C LEU A 98 -22.97 0.80 -4.47
N VAL A 99 -23.87 -0.17 -4.64
CA VAL A 99 -25.31 0.08 -4.54
C VAL A 99 -25.70 0.48 -3.12
N ALA A 100 -26.84 1.16 -2.97
CA ALA A 100 -27.43 1.39 -1.65
C ALA A 100 -27.70 0.06 -0.93
N GLY A 101 -27.13 -0.11 0.27
CA GLY A 101 -27.22 -1.35 1.05
C GLY A 101 -26.24 -2.46 0.61
N GLY A 102 -25.36 -2.19 -0.36
CA GLY A 102 -24.26 -3.09 -0.69
C GLY A 102 -23.26 -3.23 0.46
N LEU A 103 -22.43 -4.27 0.41
CA LEU A 103 -21.47 -4.58 1.47
C LEU A 103 -20.03 -4.57 0.96
N MET A 104 -19.09 -4.28 1.86
CA MET A 104 -17.67 -4.36 1.60
C MET A 104 -16.98 -5.18 2.69
N ALA A 105 -16.19 -6.16 2.28
CA ALA A 105 -15.37 -6.98 3.16
C ALA A 105 -13.88 -6.71 2.86
N LEU A 106 -13.17 -6.20 3.87
CA LEU A 106 -11.76 -5.81 3.77
C LEU A 106 -10.92 -6.66 4.73
N LEU A 107 -9.96 -7.40 4.20
CA LEU A 107 -8.95 -8.11 4.98
C LEU A 107 -7.60 -7.41 4.79
N VAL A 108 -7.17 -6.67 5.82
CA VAL A 108 -5.96 -5.83 5.78
C VAL A 108 -4.95 -6.31 6.82
N PRO A 109 -3.68 -6.54 6.43
CA PRO A 109 -2.61 -6.78 7.38
C PRO A 109 -2.45 -5.60 8.34
N ALA A 110 -2.50 -5.85 9.64
CA ALA A 110 -2.42 -4.84 10.68
C ALA A 110 -1.42 -5.23 11.78
N VAL A 111 -0.85 -4.24 12.47
CA VAL A 111 -0.04 -4.39 13.66
C VAL A 111 -0.92 -4.12 14.88
N PRO A 112 -1.01 -5.02 15.87
CA PRO A 112 -1.72 -4.74 17.11
C PRO A 112 -1.15 -3.50 17.83
N ASP A 113 -2.00 -2.67 18.43
CA ASP A 113 -1.58 -1.40 19.09
C ASP A 113 -0.53 -1.60 20.19
N ILE A 114 -0.49 -2.80 20.79
CA ILE A 114 0.43 -3.16 21.87
C ILE A 114 1.84 -3.58 21.38
N LEU A 115 2.03 -3.74 20.07
CA LEU A 115 3.29 -4.17 19.47
C LEU A 115 3.91 -3.05 18.63
N LEU A 116 5.23 -2.96 18.64
CA LEU A 116 5.92 -2.15 17.65
C LEU A 116 5.86 -2.86 16.29
N PRO A 117 5.85 -2.14 15.16
CA PRO A 117 5.93 -2.76 13.84
C PRO A 117 7.14 -3.71 13.71
N SER A 118 8.28 -3.36 14.31
CA SER A 118 9.49 -4.18 14.39
C SER A 118 9.32 -5.50 15.15
N ASP A 119 8.30 -5.63 16.01
CA ASP A 119 8.04 -6.84 16.80
C ASP A 119 7.20 -7.87 16.02
N THR A 120 6.71 -7.50 14.83
CA THR A 120 5.90 -8.38 13.98
C THR A 120 6.74 -9.10 12.94
N THR A 121 6.34 -10.31 12.53
CA THR A 121 7.04 -11.06 11.47
C THR A 121 7.23 -10.22 10.21
N ASN A 122 6.16 -9.55 9.74
CA ASN A 122 6.24 -8.68 8.56
C ASN A 122 7.25 -7.54 8.72
N GLY A 123 7.34 -6.94 9.91
CA GLY A 123 8.32 -5.89 10.18
C GLY A 123 9.74 -6.41 10.25
N THR A 124 9.97 -7.50 10.98
CA THR A 124 11.29 -8.15 11.08
C THR A 124 11.83 -8.59 9.73
N GLU A 125 10.97 -9.04 8.80
CA GLU A 125 11.38 -9.40 7.43
C GLU A 125 11.92 -8.18 6.65
N LYS A 126 11.34 -7.00 6.82
CA LYS A 126 11.79 -5.79 6.11
C LYS A 126 13.09 -5.27 6.70
N ASP A 127 13.23 -5.31 8.02
CA ASP A 127 14.46 -4.95 8.71
C ASP A 127 15.61 -5.91 8.33
N LEU A 128 15.32 -7.22 8.26
CA LEU A 128 16.28 -8.23 7.79
C LEU A 128 16.70 -7.97 6.35
N LEU A 129 15.74 -7.74 5.44
CA LEU A 129 16.04 -7.40 4.05
C LEU A 129 16.90 -6.13 3.95
N GLY A 130 16.59 -5.11 4.75
CA GLY A 130 17.39 -3.88 4.82
C GLY A 130 18.82 -4.14 5.28
N SER A 131 19.00 -5.00 6.28
CA SER A 131 20.33 -5.39 6.76
C SER A 131 21.16 -6.09 5.67
N CYS A 132 20.57 -7.00 4.90
CA CYS A 132 21.22 -7.64 3.76
C CYS A 132 21.69 -6.61 2.72
N PHE A 133 20.88 -5.60 2.41
CA PHE A 133 21.24 -4.53 1.48
C PHE A 133 22.42 -3.71 2.02
N MET A 134 22.41 -3.39 3.32
CA MET A 134 23.53 -2.70 3.97
C MET A 134 24.81 -3.54 4.05
N ASP A 135 24.72 -4.87 4.08
CA ASP A 135 25.91 -5.72 3.96
C ASP A 135 26.44 -5.74 2.52
N MET A 136 25.55 -5.75 1.52
CA MET A 136 25.95 -5.61 0.11
C MET A 136 26.66 -4.28 -0.17
N THR A 137 26.29 -3.18 0.52
CA THR A 137 27.01 -1.90 0.38
C THR A 137 28.42 -1.97 0.99
N LYS A 138 28.57 -2.61 2.15
CA LYS A 138 29.90 -2.85 2.76
C LYS A 138 30.80 -3.73 1.89
N MET A 139 30.21 -4.66 1.14
CA MET A 139 30.92 -5.50 0.16
C MET A 139 31.22 -4.76 -1.16
N GLY A 140 30.72 -3.54 -1.35
CA GLY A 140 30.89 -2.77 -2.59
C GLY A 140 30.04 -3.26 -3.76
N LEU A 141 29.01 -4.07 -3.52
CA LEU A 141 28.12 -4.62 -4.55
C LEU A 141 27.01 -3.64 -4.96
N VAL A 142 26.62 -2.75 -4.06
CA VAL A 142 25.56 -1.75 -4.24
C VAL A 142 26.01 -0.42 -3.63
N ARG A 143 25.63 0.72 -4.20
CA ARG A 143 25.94 2.03 -3.60
C ARG A 143 24.99 2.31 -2.44
N GLU A 144 25.49 2.87 -1.33
CA GLU A 144 24.64 3.25 -0.18
C GLU A 144 23.48 4.16 -0.60
N GLU A 145 23.72 5.08 -1.54
CA GLU A 145 22.69 5.95 -2.10
C GLU A 145 21.56 5.19 -2.82
N GLU A 146 21.84 4.04 -3.44
CA GLU A 146 20.79 3.21 -4.05
C GLU A 146 19.89 2.60 -2.97
N VAL A 147 20.47 2.20 -1.85
CA VAL A 147 19.73 1.70 -0.69
C VAL A 147 18.92 2.82 -0.04
N ASP A 148 19.51 3.99 0.19
CA ASP A 148 18.83 5.16 0.78
C ASP A 148 17.60 5.60 -0.02
N ASN A 149 17.62 5.46 -1.35
CA ASN A 149 16.51 5.81 -2.22
C ASN A 149 15.46 4.69 -2.36
N PHE A 150 15.82 3.44 -2.03
CA PHE A 150 14.95 2.28 -2.14
C PHE A 150 14.09 2.11 -0.90
N ASN A 151 12.81 2.44 -1.02
CA ASN A 151 11.83 2.36 0.05
C ASN A 151 10.63 1.55 -0.45
N LEU A 152 10.15 0.62 0.37
CA LEU A 152 9.00 -0.22 0.05
C LEU A 152 7.70 0.59 0.22
N PRO A 153 6.78 0.61 -0.76
CA PRO A 153 5.51 1.31 -0.66
C PRO A 153 4.49 0.46 0.09
N MET A 154 4.76 0.15 1.36
CA MET A 154 3.87 -0.64 2.20
C MET A 154 3.62 0.05 3.54
N TYR A 155 2.39 -0.04 4.05
CA TYR A 155 2.01 0.36 5.39
C TYR A 155 1.13 -0.70 6.06
N TYR A 156 1.50 -1.06 7.28
CA TYR A 156 0.73 -1.92 8.16
C TYR A 156 0.03 -1.04 9.18
N THR A 157 -1.28 -0.92 9.03
CA THR A 157 -2.16 -0.12 9.90
C THR A 157 -2.23 -0.71 11.29
N SER A 158 -2.62 0.10 12.26
CA SER A 158 -3.06 -0.37 13.57
C SER A 158 -4.59 -0.28 13.69
N PRO A 159 -5.22 -1.02 14.62
CA PRO A 159 -6.64 -0.82 14.94
C PRO A 159 -7.01 0.59 15.41
N SER A 160 -6.03 1.36 15.91
CA SER A 160 -6.23 2.73 16.40
C SER A 160 -6.02 3.83 15.34
N ASP A 161 -5.58 3.46 14.13
CA ASP A 161 -5.38 4.38 12.99
C ASP A 161 -6.70 4.82 12.32
#